data_AF-A0A1J9T2K2-F1
#
_entry.id   AF-A0A1J9T2K2-F1
#
_cell.length_a   1.000
_cell.length_b   1.000
_cell.length_c   1.000
_cell.angle_alpha   90.00
_cell.angle_beta   90.00
_cell.angle_gamma   90.00
#
_symmetry.space_group_name_H-M   'P 1'
#
loop_
_entity.id
_entity.type
_entity.pdbx_description
1 polymer ?
#
loop_
_entity_poly.entity_id
_entity_poly.type
_entity_poly.pdbx_seq_one_letter_code
_entity_poly.pdbx_strand_id
1 'polypeptide(L)'
;MTKVDTVKEKIIETSLYLFNTNGITRTSIQDIMTATELPKGSIYRRFKNKEEIVLAAYNKSGEIMWDHFHKAMENKKTAIDKILSIFLVYQDAANNPPIAGGCPLLNSAIESTGVFPELQTAAAKGYDDTVILMASLIKEGIEKHELKEDIDIRSLASFLASSMEGAIMASRVSNDNIHHQYFIEQIKHHLFSYSR
;
A
#
# COMPACT_ATOMS: atom_id res chain seq x y z
N MET A 1 28.82 7.45 3.42
CA MET A 1 27.70 6.74 4.06
C MET A 1 27.32 7.48 5.32
N THR A 2 26.22 8.22 5.32
CA THR A 2 25.65 8.85 6.52
C THR A 2 25.16 7.75 7.45
N LYS A 3 25.55 7.82 8.74
CA LYS A 3 25.13 6.86 9.77
C LYS A 3 23.60 6.91 9.89
N VAL A 4 22.94 5.75 9.75
CA VAL A 4 21.48 5.64 9.92
C VAL A 4 21.13 6.07 11.36
N ASP A 5 20.18 7.02 11.48
CA ASP A 5 19.67 7.45 12.78
C ASP A 5 18.65 6.43 13.28
N THR A 6 19.14 5.41 14.00
CA THR A 6 18.34 4.28 14.50
C THR A 6 17.18 4.71 15.39
N VAL A 7 17.29 5.84 16.09
CA VAL A 7 16.21 6.37 16.92
C VAL A 7 15.12 7.00 16.06
N LYS A 8 15.51 7.68 14.96
CA LYS A 8 14.54 8.19 13.98
C LYS A 8 13.75 7.04 13.36
N GLU A 9 14.44 5.97 12.97
CA GLU A 9 13.81 4.78 12.41
C GLU A 9 12.84 4.13 13.39
N LYS A 10 13.25 3.94 14.65
CA LYS A 10 12.37 3.42 15.71
C LYS A 10 11.09 4.25 15.86
N ILE A 11 11.19 5.58 15.81
CA ILE A 11 10.02 6.46 15.87
C ILE A 11 9.11 6.22 14.65
N ILE A 12 9.67 6.17 13.45
CA ILE A 12 8.91 5.97 12.20
C ILE A 12 8.19 4.62 12.21
N GLU A 13 8.89 3.52 12.49
CA GLU A 13 8.32 2.17 12.47
C GLU A 13 7.24 1.98 13.53
N THR A 14 7.48 2.47 14.75
CA THR A 14 6.49 2.41 15.84
C THR A 14 5.27 3.26 15.51
N SER A 15 5.48 4.45 14.95
CA SER A 15 4.38 5.34 14.58
C SER A 15 3.58 4.78 13.41
N LEU A 16 4.22 4.15 12.42
CA LEU A 16 3.54 3.43 11.33
C LEU A 16 2.60 2.37 11.90
N TYR A 17 3.09 1.53 12.81
CA TYR A 17 2.25 0.53 13.47
C TYR A 17 1.04 1.17 14.16
N LEU A 18 1.27 2.20 14.99
CA LEU A 18 0.19 2.87 15.74
C LEU A 18 -0.82 3.57 14.81
N PHE A 19 -0.35 4.32 13.82
CA PHE A 19 -1.24 5.02 12.89
C PHE A 19 -2.07 4.04 12.07
N ASN A 20 -1.48 2.96 11.59
CA ASN A 20 -2.18 2.04 10.71
C ASN A 20 -3.16 1.12 11.48
N THR A 21 -2.91 0.85 12.78
CA THR A 21 -3.79 0.02 13.62
C THR A 21 -4.84 0.84 14.38
N ASN A 22 -4.46 1.99 14.91
CA ASN A 22 -5.32 2.81 15.76
C ASN A 22 -5.90 4.02 15.02
N GLY A 23 -5.37 4.39 13.86
CA GLY A 23 -5.72 5.62 13.15
C GLY A 23 -4.85 6.80 13.59
N ILE A 24 -4.57 7.68 12.63
CA ILE A 24 -3.79 8.90 12.79
C ILE A 24 -4.47 9.81 13.82
N THR A 25 -5.77 10.08 13.71
CA THR A 25 -6.44 11.02 14.63
C THR A 25 -6.39 10.55 16.08
N ARG A 26 -6.52 9.24 16.33
CA ARG A 26 -6.54 8.67 17.69
C ARG A 26 -5.17 8.48 18.32
N THR A 27 -4.10 8.52 17.53
CA THR A 27 -2.72 8.32 18.03
C THR A 27 -2.09 9.65 18.44
N SER A 28 -1.77 9.84 19.71
CA SER A 28 -1.11 11.04 20.22
C SER A 28 0.42 10.92 20.23
N ILE A 29 1.14 12.04 20.42
CA ILE A 29 2.59 12.01 20.67
C ILE A 29 2.91 11.23 21.96
N GLN A 30 2.02 11.26 22.96
CA GLN A 30 2.21 10.52 24.20
C GLN A 30 2.15 9.00 23.96
N ASP A 31 1.28 8.53 23.07
CA ASP A 31 1.21 7.12 22.69
C ASP A 31 2.50 6.68 21.99
N ILE A 32 3.03 7.51 21.08
CA ILE A 32 4.31 7.27 20.41
C ILE A 32 5.46 7.25 21.42
N MET A 33 5.51 8.20 22.36
CA MET A 33 6.52 8.21 23.44
C MET A 33 6.47 6.93 24.27
N THR A 34 5.26 6.49 24.62
CA THR A 34 5.04 5.29 25.44
C THR A 34 5.49 4.04 24.68
N ALA A 35 5.07 3.88 23.43
CA ALA A 35 5.40 2.71 22.62
C ALA A 35 6.88 2.67 22.20
N THR A 36 7.52 3.82 22.01
CA THR A 36 8.95 3.89 21.67
C THR A 36 9.87 3.86 22.89
N GLU A 37 9.32 4.05 24.10
CA GLU A 37 10.07 4.28 25.34
C GLU A 37 11.06 5.45 25.23
N LEU A 38 10.74 6.46 24.42
CA LEU A 38 11.57 7.64 24.21
C LEU A 38 11.02 8.86 24.95
N PRO A 39 11.89 9.66 25.58
CA PRO A 39 11.46 10.91 26.17
C PRO A 39 11.06 11.92 25.09
N LYS A 40 10.18 12.87 25.45
CA LYS A 40 9.69 13.93 24.57
C LYS A 40 10.81 14.61 23.77
N GLY A 41 11.91 14.98 24.45
CA GLY A 41 13.05 15.63 23.81
C GLY A 41 13.69 14.82 22.68
N SER A 42 13.69 13.49 22.75
CA SER A 42 14.25 12.62 21.70
C SER A 42 13.42 12.63 20.42
N ILE A 43 12.09 12.72 20.55
CA ILE A 43 11.16 12.82 19.41
C ILE A 43 11.26 14.20 18.77
N TYR A 44 11.11 15.26 19.57
CA TYR A 44 11.10 16.64 19.05
C TYR A 44 12.45 17.11 18.50
N ARG A 45 13.55 16.43 18.84
CA ARG A 45 14.85 16.63 18.18
C ARG A 45 14.86 16.21 16.71
N ARG A 46 13.96 15.29 16.31
CA ARG A 46 13.93 14.67 14.97
C ARG A 46 12.73 15.09 14.12
N PHE A 47 11.61 15.39 14.78
CA PHE A 47 10.35 15.77 14.16
C PHE A 47 9.80 17.00 14.85
N LYS A 48 9.42 18.02 14.07
CA LYS A 48 8.91 19.27 14.63
C LYS A 48 7.51 19.12 15.21
N ASN A 49 6.72 18.23 14.64
CA ASN A 49 5.32 18.02 14.99
C ASN A 49 4.90 16.58 14.62
N LYS A 50 3.64 16.24 14.90
CA LYS A 50 3.08 14.91 14.62
C LYS A 50 2.93 14.68 13.11
N GLU A 51 2.60 15.73 12.37
CA GLU A 51 2.39 15.73 10.92
C GLU A 51 3.65 15.25 10.17
N GLU A 52 4.84 15.71 10.57
CA GLU A 52 6.11 15.23 10.01
C GLU A 52 6.34 13.73 10.31
N ILE A 53 5.91 13.23 11.47
CA ILE A 53 5.99 11.80 11.82
C ILE A 53 5.02 10.99 10.95
N VAL A 54 3.79 11.48 10.76
CA VAL A 54 2.78 10.83 9.91
C VAL A 54 3.28 10.69 8.48
N LEU A 55 3.83 11.75 7.89
CA LEU A 55 4.39 11.71 6.53
C LEU A 55 5.58 10.75 6.43
N ALA A 56 6.47 10.74 7.44
CA ALA A 56 7.60 9.82 7.45
C ALA A 56 7.16 8.36 7.58
N ALA A 57 6.17 8.08 8.43
CA ALA A 57 5.55 6.75 8.57
C ALA A 57 4.84 6.31 7.29
N TYR A 58 4.10 7.21 6.63
CA TYR A 58 3.46 6.92 5.35
C TYR A 58 4.50 6.58 4.25
N ASN A 59 5.56 7.37 4.13
CA ASN A 59 6.63 7.09 3.17
C ASN A 59 7.30 5.73 3.43
N LYS A 60 7.60 5.42 4.69
CA LYS A 60 8.13 4.11 5.10
C LYS A 60 7.20 2.97 4.73
N SER A 61 5.89 3.17 4.89
CA SER A 61 4.88 2.18 4.50
C SER A 61 4.90 1.90 3.00
N GLY A 62 5.13 2.94 2.19
CA GLY A 62 5.32 2.81 0.75
C GLY A 62 6.55 1.97 0.42
N GLU A 63 7.71 2.25 1.04
CA GLU A 63 8.94 1.47 0.85
C GLU A 63 8.73 -0.03 1.13
N ILE A 64 8.07 -0.35 2.25
CA ILE A 64 7.74 -1.72 2.64
C ILE A 64 6.84 -2.39 1.60
N MET A 65 5.78 -1.70 1.16
CA MET A 65 4.84 -2.26 0.19
C MET A 65 5.48 -2.48 -1.19
N TRP A 66 6.33 -1.54 -1.65
CA TRP A 66 7.06 -1.70 -2.90
C TRP A 66 8.03 -2.89 -2.86
N ASP A 67 8.71 -3.12 -1.73
CA ASP A 67 9.54 -4.30 -1.54
C ASP A 67 8.72 -5.60 -1.63
N HIS A 68 7.54 -5.65 -1.00
CA HIS A 68 6.62 -6.79 -1.13
C HIS A 68 6.17 -7.02 -2.59
N PHE A 69 5.81 -5.96 -3.32
CA PHE A 69 5.40 -6.07 -4.72
C PHE A 69 6.55 -6.55 -5.60
N HIS A 70 7.76 -6.02 -5.43
CA HIS A 70 8.94 -6.45 -6.17
C HIS A 70 9.25 -7.93 -5.93
N LYS A 71 9.26 -8.37 -4.67
CA LYS A 71 9.48 -9.77 -4.29
C LYS A 71 8.41 -10.70 -4.86
N ALA A 72 7.15 -10.27 -4.88
CA ALA A 72 6.06 -11.08 -5.44
C ALA A 72 6.23 -11.33 -6.95
N MET A 73 6.75 -10.33 -7.67
CA MET A 73 6.96 -10.38 -9.12
C MET A 73 8.25 -11.08 -9.56
N GLU A 74 9.28 -11.18 -8.71
CA GLU A 74 10.65 -11.56 -9.08
C GLU A 74 10.75 -12.86 -9.91
N ASN A 75 9.89 -13.84 -9.63
CA ASN A 75 9.91 -15.15 -10.29
C ASN A 75 8.76 -15.38 -11.28
N LYS A 76 8.04 -14.31 -11.66
CA LYS A 76 6.88 -14.39 -12.57
C LYS A 76 7.30 -14.10 -14.01
N LYS A 77 6.83 -14.94 -14.94
CA LYS A 77 7.24 -14.88 -16.34
C LYS A 77 6.32 -13.98 -17.17
N THR A 78 5.01 -14.11 -16.98
CA THR A 78 4.00 -13.38 -17.74
C THR A 78 3.53 -12.13 -17.01
N ALA A 79 3.02 -11.16 -17.76
CA ALA A 79 2.38 -9.94 -17.24
C ALA A 79 1.20 -10.27 -16.32
N ILE A 80 0.34 -11.23 -16.72
CA ILE A 80 -0.80 -11.67 -15.90
C ILE A 80 -0.29 -12.26 -14.57
N ASP A 81 0.72 -13.13 -14.60
CA ASP A 81 1.26 -13.72 -13.37
C ASP A 81 1.87 -12.68 -12.43
N LYS A 82 2.54 -11.65 -12.98
CA LYS A 82 3.08 -10.53 -12.22
C LYS A 82 1.96 -9.72 -11.55
N ILE A 83 0.93 -9.34 -12.32
CA ILE A 83 -0.23 -8.60 -11.81
C ILE A 83 -0.93 -9.40 -10.70
N LEU A 84 -1.21 -10.68 -10.92
CA LEU A 84 -1.83 -11.54 -9.92
C LEU A 84 -0.95 -11.70 -8.67
N SER A 85 0.37 -11.76 -8.82
CA SER A 85 1.28 -11.86 -7.68
C SER A 85 1.23 -10.64 -6.76
N ILE A 86 1.07 -9.44 -7.32
CA ILE A 86 0.86 -8.21 -6.55
C ILE A 86 -0.42 -8.32 -5.72
N PHE A 87 -1.50 -8.78 -6.32
CA PHE A 87 -2.78 -8.94 -5.62
C PHE A 87 -2.72 -9.94 -4.48
N LEU A 88 -1.95 -11.02 -4.64
CA LEU A 88 -1.76 -12.04 -3.61
C LEU A 88 -0.96 -11.56 -2.40
N VAL A 89 -0.26 -10.42 -2.48
CA VAL A 89 0.38 -9.80 -1.29
C VAL A 89 -0.65 -9.50 -0.20
N TYR A 90 -1.90 -9.22 -0.57
CA TYR A 90 -3.00 -8.99 0.36
C TYR A 90 -3.98 -10.17 0.49
N GLN A 91 -3.57 -11.40 0.15
CA GLN A 91 -4.47 -12.56 0.21
C GLN A 91 -5.04 -12.87 1.60
N ASP A 92 -4.35 -12.44 2.65
CA ASP A 92 -4.77 -12.56 4.04
C ASP A 92 -4.96 -11.17 4.69
N ALA A 93 -5.54 -10.23 3.95
CA ALA A 93 -5.73 -8.84 4.40
C ALA A 93 -6.50 -8.70 5.72
N ALA A 94 -7.40 -9.66 6.03
CA ALA A 94 -8.17 -9.67 7.26
C ALA A 94 -7.30 -10.01 8.49
N ASN A 95 -6.45 -11.04 8.40
CA ASN A 95 -5.74 -11.57 9.56
C ASN A 95 -4.25 -11.20 9.60
N ASN A 96 -3.58 -11.23 8.45
CA ASN A 96 -2.13 -11.02 8.35
C ASN A 96 -1.77 -10.11 7.16
N PRO A 97 -2.19 -8.84 7.18
CA PRO A 97 -1.78 -7.89 6.15
C PRO A 97 -0.27 -7.62 6.21
N PRO A 98 0.37 -7.24 5.09
CA PRO A 98 1.81 -6.92 5.03
C PRO A 98 2.25 -5.87 6.06
N ILE A 99 1.35 -4.93 6.35
CA ILE A 99 1.51 -3.93 7.40
C ILE A 99 0.33 -4.09 8.35
N ALA A 100 0.63 -4.23 9.65
CA ALA A 100 -0.39 -4.33 10.69
C ALA A 100 -1.40 -3.18 10.58
N GLY A 101 -2.69 -3.49 10.62
CA GLY A 101 -3.74 -2.48 10.42
C GLY A 101 -4.22 -2.32 8.96
N GLY A 102 -3.65 -3.07 8.00
CA GLY A 102 -4.14 -3.15 6.63
C GLY A 102 -3.40 -2.25 5.65
N CYS A 103 -4.05 -1.89 4.55
CA CYS A 103 -3.44 -1.08 3.50
C CYS A 103 -3.23 0.38 3.98
N PRO A 104 -1.98 0.88 4.08
CA PRO A 104 -1.72 2.24 4.52
C PRO A 104 -2.26 3.31 3.57
N LEU A 105 -2.29 3.01 2.26
CA LEU A 105 -2.85 3.88 1.23
C LEU A 105 -4.34 4.13 1.49
N LEU A 106 -5.12 3.05 1.66
CA LEU A 106 -6.55 3.12 1.98
C LEU A 106 -6.80 3.91 3.27
N ASN A 107 -6.10 3.54 4.36
CA ASN A 107 -6.30 4.18 5.66
C ASN A 107 -5.96 5.69 5.60
N SER A 108 -4.85 6.04 4.95
CA SER A 108 -4.40 7.43 4.81
C SER A 108 -5.32 8.25 3.89
N ALA A 109 -5.87 7.66 2.83
CA ALA A 109 -6.84 8.33 1.97
C ALA A 109 -8.11 8.74 2.74
N ILE A 110 -8.60 7.88 3.62
CA ILE A 110 -9.79 8.16 4.45
C ILE A 110 -9.49 9.21 5.52
N GLU A 111 -8.37 9.08 6.24
CA GLU A 111 -8.06 10.01 7.35
C GLU A 111 -7.54 11.39 6.90
N SER A 112 -7.01 11.52 5.68
CA SER A 112 -6.47 12.79 5.19
C SER A 112 -7.49 13.71 4.54
N THR A 113 -8.60 13.16 4.02
CA THR A 113 -9.56 13.91 3.19
C THR A 113 -10.17 15.08 3.96
N GLY A 114 -9.88 16.31 3.52
CA GLY A 114 -10.40 17.54 4.12
C GLY A 114 -9.75 17.96 5.44
N VAL A 115 -8.76 17.21 5.94
CA VAL A 115 -8.14 17.44 7.27
C VAL A 115 -6.62 17.58 7.19
N PHE A 116 -5.96 16.86 6.29
CA PHE A 116 -4.50 16.86 6.17
C PHE A 116 -4.05 16.85 4.69
N PRO A 117 -3.98 18.03 4.03
CA PRO A 117 -3.73 18.14 2.58
C PRO A 117 -2.42 17.52 2.10
N GLU A 118 -1.35 17.59 2.89
CA GLU A 118 -0.05 17.02 2.55
C GLU A 118 -0.11 15.50 2.52
N LEU A 119 -0.79 14.88 3.48
CA LEU A 119 -1.01 13.44 3.49
C LEU A 119 -1.95 13.01 2.35
N GLN A 120 -2.98 13.81 2.06
CA GLN A 120 -3.88 13.54 0.92
C GLN A 120 -3.12 13.55 -0.41
N THR A 121 -2.20 14.51 -0.57
CA THR A 121 -1.33 14.60 -1.75
C THR A 121 -0.41 13.38 -1.85
N ALA A 122 0.18 12.96 -0.72
CA ALA A 122 1.02 11.75 -0.67
C ALA A 122 0.23 10.46 -0.95
N ALA A 123 -1.01 10.36 -0.45
CA ALA A 123 -1.93 9.27 -0.75
C ALA A 123 -2.32 9.22 -2.23
N ALA A 124 -2.71 10.37 -2.80
CA ALA A 124 -3.03 10.47 -4.23
C ALA A 124 -1.85 10.05 -5.12
N LYS A 125 -0.64 10.48 -4.76
CA LYS A 125 0.58 10.03 -5.45
C LYS A 125 0.81 8.52 -5.32
N GLY A 126 0.66 7.95 -4.12
CA GLY A 126 0.82 6.50 -3.92
C GLY A 126 -0.17 5.66 -4.73
N TYR A 127 -1.40 6.16 -4.87
CA TYR A 127 -2.40 5.54 -5.74
C TYR A 127 -2.01 5.63 -7.22
N ASP A 128 -1.58 6.80 -7.69
CA ASP A 128 -1.12 6.98 -9.07
C ASP A 128 0.10 6.10 -9.39
N ASP A 129 1.06 5.99 -8.48
CA ASP A 129 2.23 5.11 -8.64
C ASP A 129 1.80 3.62 -8.78
N THR A 130 0.74 3.21 -8.07
CA THR A 130 0.16 1.85 -8.20
C THR A 130 -0.50 1.64 -9.56
N VAL A 131 -1.24 2.64 -10.06
CA VAL A 131 -1.82 2.61 -11.41
C VAL A 131 -0.72 2.56 -12.48
N ILE A 132 0.36 3.32 -12.31
CA ILE A 132 1.52 3.33 -13.20
C ILE A 132 2.19 1.95 -13.23
N LEU A 133 2.34 1.29 -12.08
CA LEU A 133 2.85 -0.09 -12.03
C LEU A 133 1.98 -1.03 -12.85
N MET A 134 0.65 -1.02 -12.63
CA MET A 134 -0.27 -1.89 -13.38
C MET A 134 -0.21 -1.60 -14.89
N ALA A 135 -0.22 -0.33 -15.28
CA ALA A 135 -0.09 0.09 -16.67
C ALA A 135 1.21 -0.40 -17.31
N SER A 136 2.32 -0.36 -16.57
CA SER A 136 3.63 -0.84 -17.04
C SER A 136 3.63 -2.34 -17.31
N LEU A 137 2.97 -3.13 -16.46
CA LEU A 137 2.87 -4.59 -16.61
C LEU A 137 1.96 -4.96 -17.78
N ILE A 138 0.83 -4.27 -17.96
CA ILE A 138 -0.05 -4.46 -19.11
C ILE A 138 0.71 -4.15 -20.40
N LYS A 139 1.46 -3.03 -20.43
CA LYS A 139 2.28 -2.64 -21.58
C LYS A 139 3.35 -3.71 -21.90
N GLU A 140 4.04 -4.21 -20.87
CA GLU A 140 5.01 -5.31 -21.02
C GLU A 140 4.35 -6.56 -21.65
N GLY A 141 3.14 -6.91 -21.23
CA GLY A 141 2.39 -8.04 -21.79
C GLY A 141 2.02 -7.86 -23.26
N ILE A 142 1.68 -6.63 -23.68
CA ILE A 142 1.40 -6.29 -25.08
C ILE A 142 2.68 -6.41 -25.92
N GLU A 143 3.80 -5.85 -25.45
CA GLU A 143 5.10 -5.88 -26.11
C GLU A 143 5.63 -7.33 -26.29
N LYS A 144 5.28 -8.23 -25.36
CA LYS A 144 5.62 -9.66 -25.41
C LYS A 144 4.58 -10.52 -26.14
N HIS A 145 3.54 -9.92 -26.71
CA HIS A 145 2.42 -10.61 -27.36
C HIS A 145 1.65 -11.58 -26.44
N GLU A 146 1.69 -11.36 -25.12
CA GLU A 146 0.88 -12.10 -24.14
C GLU A 146 -0.56 -11.55 -24.05
N LEU A 147 -0.72 -10.26 -24.33
CA LEU A 147 -1.97 -9.52 -24.24
C LEU A 147 -2.33 -8.86 -25.59
N LYS A 148 -3.62 -8.63 -25.83
CA LYS A 148 -4.15 -7.94 -27.01
C LYS A 148 -3.70 -6.47 -27.08
N GLU A 149 -3.49 -5.97 -28.30
CA GLU A 149 -2.97 -4.61 -28.55
C GLU A 149 -4.03 -3.50 -28.41
N ASP A 150 -5.32 -3.84 -28.39
CA ASP A 150 -6.45 -2.90 -28.34
C ASP A 150 -6.90 -2.55 -26.92
N ILE A 151 -6.16 -2.99 -25.90
CA ILE A 151 -6.44 -2.69 -24.49
C ILE A 151 -6.22 -1.20 -24.23
N ASP A 152 -7.22 -0.53 -23.65
CA ASP A 152 -7.00 0.75 -22.98
C ASP A 152 -6.22 0.51 -21.67
N ILE A 153 -4.90 0.68 -21.76
CA ILE A 153 -3.96 0.39 -20.68
C ILE A 153 -4.28 1.17 -19.41
N ARG A 154 -4.61 2.46 -19.52
CA ARG A 154 -4.85 3.31 -18.33
C ARG A 154 -6.18 2.96 -17.67
N SER A 155 -7.21 2.70 -18.47
CA SER A 155 -8.52 2.28 -17.97
C SER A 155 -8.41 0.96 -17.21
N LEU A 156 -7.79 -0.07 -17.81
CA LEU A 156 -7.61 -1.36 -17.17
C LEU A 156 -6.73 -1.26 -15.92
N ALA A 157 -5.62 -0.52 -15.96
CA ALA A 157 -4.75 -0.31 -14.79
C ALA A 157 -5.50 0.35 -13.62
N SER A 158 -6.32 1.36 -13.89
CA SER A 158 -7.14 2.04 -12.88
C SER A 158 -8.19 1.10 -12.27
N PHE A 159 -8.87 0.31 -13.11
CA PHE A 159 -9.82 -0.70 -12.67
C PHE A 159 -9.17 -1.74 -11.75
N LEU A 160 -7.99 -2.24 -12.12
CA LEU A 160 -7.23 -3.22 -11.35
C LEU A 160 -6.83 -2.68 -9.97
N ALA A 161 -6.27 -1.46 -9.92
CA ALA A 161 -5.89 -0.82 -8.66
C ALA A 161 -7.10 -0.58 -7.76
N SER A 162 -8.19 -0.03 -8.32
CA SER A 162 -9.44 0.21 -7.58
C SER A 162 -10.03 -1.07 -7.01
N SER A 163 -10.05 -2.15 -7.82
CA SER A 163 -10.62 -3.44 -7.44
C SER A 163 -9.82 -4.11 -6.32
N MET A 164 -8.49 -3.99 -6.35
CA MET A 164 -7.61 -4.48 -5.29
C MET A 164 -7.92 -3.80 -3.95
N GLU A 165 -7.98 -2.47 -3.92
CA GLU A 165 -8.30 -1.72 -2.69
C GLU A 165 -9.70 -2.05 -2.17
N GLY A 166 -10.68 -2.21 -3.07
CA GLY A 166 -12.02 -2.65 -2.73
C GLY A 166 -12.05 -4.03 -2.09
N ALA A 167 -11.30 -4.99 -2.63
CA ALA A 167 -11.21 -6.34 -2.08
C ALA A 167 -10.52 -6.40 -0.71
N ILE A 168 -9.47 -5.60 -0.52
CA ILE A 168 -8.79 -5.43 0.78
C ILE A 168 -9.76 -4.86 1.81
N MET A 169 -10.47 -3.78 1.47
CA MET A 169 -11.44 -3.14 2.33
C MET A 169 -12.56 -4.13 2.71
N ALA A 170 -13.16 -4.80 1.72
CA ALA A 170 -14.24 -5.75 1.93
C ALA A 170 -13.81 -6.89 2.86
N SER A 171 -12.62 -7.46 2.64
CA SER A 171 -12.11 -8.56 3.47
C SER A 171 -11.87 -8.15 4.92
N ARG A 172 -11.42 -6.90 5.14
CA ARG A 172 -11.21 -6.37 6.48
C ARG A 172 -12.51 -6.05 7.21
N VAL A 173 -13.51 -5.51 6.51
CA VAL A 173 -14.81 -5.18 7.10
C VAL A 173 -15.61 -6.43 7.43
N SER A 174 -15.56 -7.47 6.59
CA SER A 174 -16.21 -8.76 6.85
C SER A 174 -15.44 -9.64 7.85
N ASN A 175 -14.17 -9.31 8.12
CA ASN A 175 -13.23 -10.19 8.82
C ASN A 175 -13.14 -11.58 8.16
N ASP A 176 -13.22 -11.61 6.82
CA ASP A 176 -13.22 -12.81 6.00
C ASP A 176 -12.58 -12.52 4.65
N ASN A 177 -11.54 -13.28 4.29
CA ASN A 177 -10.82 -13.11 3.02
C ASN A 177 -11.57 -13.67 1.80
N ILE A 178 -12.81 -14.15 1.95
CA ILE A 178 -13.63 -14.63 0.83
C ILE A 178 -13.79 -13.58 -0.28
N HIS A 179 -13.85 -12.28 0.08
CA HIS A 179 -13.92 -11.20 -0.90
C HIS A 179 -12.63 -11.05 -1.71
N HIS A 180 -11.46 -11.26 -1.09
CA HIS A 180 -10.20 -11.32 -1.82
C HIS A 180 -10.15 -12.53 -2.76
N GLN A 181 -10.65 -13.69 -2.32
CA GLN A 181 -10.72 -14.89 -3.17
C GLN A 181 -11.60 -14.66 -4.41
N TYR A 182 -12.81 -14.11 -4.24
CA TYR A 182 -13.68 -13.75 -5.34
C TYR A 182 -13.06 -12.71 -6.28
N PHE A 183 -12.36 -11.72 -5.71
CA PHE A 183 -11.61 -10.74 -6.49
C PHE A 183 -10.55 -11.43 -7.36
N ILE A 184 -9.72 -12.32 -6.79
CA ILE A 184 -8.70 -13.06 -7.56
C ILE A 184 -9.34 -13.91 -8.66
N GLU A 185 -10.46 -14.59 -8.38
CA GLU A 185 -11.19 -15.38 -9.36
C GLU A 185 -11.65 -14.51 -10.55
N GLN A 186 -12.35 -13.42 -10.27
CA GLN A 186 -12.90 -12.54 -11.31
C GLN A 186 -11.80 -11.81 -12.09
N ILE A 187 -10.76 -11.33 -11.41
CA ILE A 187 -9.62 -10.69 -12.09
C ILE A 187 -8.88 -11.68 -12.99
N LYS A 188 -8.70 -12.94 -12.57
CA LYS A 188 -8.13 -13.96 -13.46
C LYS A 188 -8.96 -14.09 -14.73
N HIS A 189 -10.27 -14.33 -14.60
CA HIS A 189 -11.15 -14.44 -15.76
C HIS A 189 -11.09 -13.20 -16.67
N HIS A 190 -11.10 -12.01 -16.07
CA HIS A 190 -11.05 -10.76 -16.80
C HIS A 190 -9.72 -10.58 -17.54
N LEU A 191 -8.58 -10.79 -16.87
CA LEU A 191 -7.25 -10.68 -17.49
C LEU A 191 -7.04 -11.71 -18.61
N PHE A 192 -7.47 -12.96 -18.42
CA PHE A 192 -7.37 -13.99 -19.46
C PHE A 192 -8.25 -13.71 -20.68
N SER A 193 -9.32 -12.91 -20.54
CA SER A 193 -10.10 -12.46 -21.70
C SER A 193 -9.31 -11.54 -22.65
N TYR A 194 -8.21 -10.95 -22.16
CA TYR A 194 -7.27 -10.14 -22.92
C TYR A 194 -6.06 -10.92 -23.45
N SER A 195 -5.93 -12.21 -23.14
CA SER A 195 -4.83 -13.03 -23.66
C SER A 195 -4.88 -13.17 -25.19
N ARG A 196 -3.70 -13.31 -25.80
CA ARG A 196 -3.52 -13.69 -27.20
C ARG A 196 -3.35 -15.20 -27.37
#